data_AF-A0A7D6IGU6-F1
#
_entry.id   AF-A0A7D6IGU6-F1
#
_cell.length_a   1.000
_cell.length_b   1.000
_cell.length_c   1.000
_cell.angle_alpha   90.00
_cell.angle_beta   90.00
_cell.angle_gamma   90.00
#
_symmetry.space_group_name_H-M   'P 1'
#
loop_
_entity.id
_entity.type
_entity.pdbx_description
1 polymer ?
#
loop_
_entity_poly.entity_id
_entity_poly.type
_entity_poly.pdbx_seq_one_letter_code
_entity_poly.pdbx_strand_id
1 'polypeptide(L)'
;MPSQTPAQSIIQKLKSRGETVSVAESLTGGGVGHALTQVPGASEVFIGGVIAYTSDVKINFLGVQKSTIDEHTVVSEEVALEMAQGAMEKLGTTWAIATTGIAGPGDYMGIREGTVWIAICGPTCQTLQLTLDSGRDGVRQGAISSALGTFARILS
;
A
#
# COMPACT_ATOMS: atom_id res chain seq x y z
N MET A 1 3.92 -15.58 -9.82
CA MET A 1 3.14 -14.96 -8.72
C MET A 1 4.04 -14.91 -7.51
N PRO A 2 4.03 -13.84 -6.70
CA PRO A 2 4.80 -13.80 -5.45
C PRO A 2 4.46 -15.02 -4.59
N SER A 3 5.44 -15.53 -3.85
CA SER A 3 5.22 -16.67 -2.95
C SER A 3 4.05 -16.34 -2.02
N GLN A 4 3.05 -17.21 -1.91
CA GLN A 4 1.87 -16.97 -1.06
C GLN A 4 2.21 -16.88 0.43
N THR A 5 3.45 -17.18 0.81
CA THR A 5 3.93 -17.27 2.18
C THR A 5 3.75 -16.00 3.02
N PRO A 6 4.02 -14.75 2.54
CA PRO A 6 3.83 -13.57 3.38
C PRO A 6 2.35 -13.23 3.56
N ALA A 7 1.54 -13.30 2.50
CA ALA A 7 0.10 -13.05 2.58
C ALA A 7 -0.59 -14.06 3.53
N GLN A 8 -0.26 -15.34 3.43
CA GLN A 8 -0.75 -16.37 4.34
C GLN A 8 -0.39 -16.06 5.79
N SER A 9 0.87 -15.69 6.05
CA SER A 9 1.32 -15.32 7.40
C SER A 9 0.58 -14.09 7.94
N ILE A 10 0.36 -13.07 7.12
CA ILE A 10 -0.41 -11.87 7.50
C ILE A 10 -1.83 -12.26 7.91
N ILE A 11 -2.55 -13.00 7.06
CA ILE A 11 -3.95 -13.37 7.34
C ILE A 11 -4.05 -14.20 8.63
N GLN A 12 -3.16 -15.17 8.82
CA GLN A 12 -3.14 -16.00 10.03
C GLN A 12 -2.87 -15.18 11.30
N LYS A 13 -1.90 -14.26 11.25
CA LYS A 13 -1.53 -13.44 12.41
C LYS A 13 -2.57 -12.40 12.76
N LEU A 14 -3.15 -11.72 11.77
CA LEU A 14 -4.24 -10.78 12.01
C LEU A 14 -5.45 -11.51 12.62
N LYS A 15 -5.78 -12.69 12.09
CA LYS A 15 -6.87 -13.52 12.61
C LYS A 15 -6.62 -13.93 14.06
N SER A 16 -5.41 -14.36 14.42
CA SER A 16 -5.10 -14.74 15.81
C SER A 16 -5.09 -13.55 16.78
N ARG A 17 -4.84 -12.34 16.28
CA ARG A 17 -4.87 -11.10 17.07
C ARG A 17 -6.23 -10.41 17.10
N GLY A 18 -7.20 -10.86 16.30
CA GLY A 18 -8.48 -10.17 16.14
C GLY A 18 -8.34 -8.79 15.48
N GLU A 19 -7.29 -8.60 14.68
CA GLU A 19 -6.99 -7.35 13.99
C GLU A 19 -7.42 -7.41 12.53
N THR A 20 -7.65 -6.24 11.93
CA THR A 20 -8.12 -6.12 10.54
C THR A 20 -7.19 -5.25 9.71
N VAL A 21 -7.25 -5.40 8.37
CA VAL A 21 -6.41 -4.64 7.44
C VAL A 21 -7.22 -4.13 6.24
N SER A 22 -6.90 -2.91 5.81
CA SER A 22 -7.34 -2.33 4.54
C SER A 22 -6.17 -1.93 3.64
N VAL A 23 -6.44 -1.52 2.40
CA VAL A 23 -5.41 -1.05 1.46
C VAL A 23 -5.80 0.28 0.79
N ALA A 24 -4.81 1.13 0.52
CA ALA A 24 -4.90 2.29 -0.35
C ALA A 24 -3.86 2.15 -1.48
N GLU A 25 -4.30 1.78 -2.68
CA GLU A 25 -3.39 1.46 -3.77
C GLU A 25 -3.41 2.52 -4.87
N SER A 26 -2.24 2.99 -5.30
CA SER A 26 -2.09 3.79 -6.52
C SER A 26 -1.40 2.93 -7.59
N LEU A 27 -0.07 2.91 -7.66
CA LEU A 27 0.65 2.25 -8.77
C LEU A 27 0.35 0.74 -8.91
N THR A 28 0.04 0.07 -7.81
CA THR A 28 -0.18 -1.38 -7.79
C THR A 28 -1.56 -1.74 -8.35
N GLY A 29 -2.53 -0.82 -8.32
CA GLY A 29 -3.82 -0.95 -8.99
C GLY A 29 -4.68 -2.11 -8.50
N GLY A 30 -4.63 -2.43 -7.20
CA GLY A 30 -5.39 -3.52 -6.59
C GLY A 30 -4.60 -4.82 -6.39
N GLY A 31 -3.31 -4.82 -6.75
CA GLY A 31 -2.47 -6.00 -6.62
C GLY A 31 -2.20 -6.44 -5.17
N VAL A 32 -2.15 -5.51 -4.21
CA VAL A 32 -1.98 -5.85 -2.79
C VAL A 32 -3.25 -6.48 -2.24
N GLY A 33 -4.41 -5.85 -2.47
CA GLY A 33 -5.71 -6.40 -2.09
C GLY A 33 -5.98 -7.74 -2.77
N HIS A 34 -5.64 -7.88 -4.05
CA HIS A 34 -5.71 -9.15 -4.76
C HIS A 34 -4.87 -10.24 -4.06
N ALA A 35 -3.60 -9.96 -3.76
CA ALA A 35 -2.72 -10.94 -3.14
C ALA A 35 -3.18 -11.37 -1.74
N LEU A 36 -3.73 -10.45 -0.93
CA LEU A 36 -4.32 -10.79 0.37
C LEU A 36 -5.57 -11.66 0.21
N THR A 37 -6.46 -11.31 -0.71
CA THR A 37 -7.73 -12.02 -0.94
C THR A 37 -7.57 -13.38 -1.65
N GLN A 38 -6.39 -13.69 -2.19
CA GLN A 38 -6.07 -15.04 -2.67
C GLN A 38 -5.90 -16.07 -1.53
N VAL A 39 -5.76 -15.62 -0.28
CA VAL A 39 -5.58 -16.51 0.87
C VAL A 39 -6.94 -16.93 1.44
N PRO A 40 -7.23 -18.25 1.58
CA PRO A 40 -8.45 -18.71 2.25
C PRO A 40 -8.58 -18.13 3.67
N GLY A 41 -9.78 -17.64 4.00
CA GLY A 41 -10.05 -16.97 5.28
C GLY A 41 -9.75 -15.47 5.31
N ALA A 42 -9.28 -14.88 4.19
CA ALA A 42 -8.99 -13.45 4.13
C ALA A 42 -10.19 -12.56 4.46
N SER A 43 -11.43 -13.02 4.20
CA SER A 43 -12.66 -12.28 4.52
C SER A 43 -12.86 -12.01 6.02
N GLU A 44 -12.15 -12.73 6.90
CA GLU A 44 -12.23 -12.50 8.35
C GLU A 44 -11.43 -11.28 8.81
N VAL A 45 -10.45 -10.82 8.02
CA VAL A 45 -9.50 -9.77 8.43
C VAL A 45 -9.30 -8.66 7.39
N PHE A 46 -9.45 -8.95 6.10
CA PHE A 46 -9.34 -7.97 5.03
C PHE A 46 -10.69 -7.29 4.81
N ILE A 47 -10.77 -6.00 5.14
CA ILE A 47 -12.04 -5.25 5.09
C ILE A 47 -12.33 -4.67 3.71
N GLY A 48 -11.29 -4.28 2.98
CA GLY A 48 -11.44 -3.68 1.66
C GLY A 48 -10.31 -2.72 1.35
N GLY A 49 -10.52 -1.88 0.34
CA GLY A 49 -9.53 -0.88 -0.02
C GLY A 49 -10.01 0.14 -1.04
N VAL A 50 -9.17 1.14 -1.24
CA VAL A 50 -9.39 2.24 -2.18
C VAL A 50 -8.29 2.21 -3.23
N ILE A 51 -8.68 2.18 -4.51
CA ILE A 51 -7.73 2.38 -5.61
C ILE A 51 -7.64 3.88 -5.91
N ALA A 52 -6.73 4.56 -5.20
CA ALA A 52 -6.53 6.00 -5.28
C ALA A 52 -5.50 6.38 -6.36
N TYR A 53 -5.82 6.08 -7.63
CA TYR A 53 -4.89 6.26 -8.74
C TYR A 53 -4.61 7.73 -9.08
N THR A 54 -5.57 8.62 -8.88
CA THR A 54 -5.43 10.07 -9.12
C THR A 54 -5.28 10.85 -7.82
N SER A 55 -4.72 12.06 -7.90
CA SER A 55 -4.64 12.98 -6.75
C SER A 55 -6.02 13.29 -6.16
N ASP A 56 -7.04 13.45 -7.00
CA ASP A 56 -8.40 13.73 -6.54
C ASP A 56 -8.97 12.60 -5.69
N VAL A 57 -8.67 11.34 -6.02
CA VAL A 57 -9.13 10.21 -5.19
C VAL A 57 -8.35 10.18 -3.87
N LYS A 58 -7.04 10.43 -3.90
CA LYS A 58 -6.21 10.56 -2.69
C LYS A 58 -6.79 11.63 -1.75
N ILE A 59 -7.11 12.81 -2.28
CA ILE A 59 -7.65 13.93 -1.49
C ILE A 59 -9.07 13.62 -1.01
N ASN A 60 -10.00 13.34 -1.92
CA ASN A 60 -11.43 13.32 -1.59
C ASN A 60 -11.85 12.06 -0.82
N PHE A 61 -11.20 10.91 -1.05
CA PHE A 61 -11.57 9.66 -0.41
C PHE A 61 -10.65 9.30 0.75
N LEU A 62 -9.34 9.54 0.63
CA LEU A 62 -8.37 9.20 1.67
C LEU A 62 -7.98 10.40 2.53
N GLY A 63 -8.47 11.61 2.26
CA GLY A 63 -8.16 12.78 3.10
C GLY A 63 -6.70 13.23 2.99
N VAL A 64 -5.98 12.82 1.95
CA VAL A 64 -4.63 13.34 1.69
C VAL A 64 -4.71 14.85 1.49
N GLN A 65 -3.89 15.60 2.20
CA GLN A 65 -3.93 17.04 2.16
C GLN A 65 -3.36 17.53 0.82
N LYS A 66 -4.09 18.45 0.17
CA LYS A 66 -3.62 19.05 -1.08
C LYS A 66 -2.24 19.69 -0.91
N SER A 67 -1.99 20.36 0.22
CA SER A 67 -0.69 20.96 0.55
C SER A 67 0.44 19.94 0.59
N THR A 68 0.20 18.74 1.11
CA THR A 68 1.19 17.66 1.15
C THR A 68 1.59 17.22 -0.25
N ILE A 69 0.62 17.11 -1.16
CA ILE A 69 0.90 16.81 -2.58
C ILE A 69 1.64 17.98 -3.26
N ASP A 70 1.25 19.22 -2.97
CA ASP A 70 1.90 20.39 -3.58
C ASP A 70 3.37 20.52 -3.13
N GLU A 71 3.70 20.19 -1.88
CA GLU A 71 5.04 20.28 -1.31
C GLU A 71 5.93 19.06 -1.60
N HIS A 72 5.38 17.85 -1.49
CA HIS A 72 6.15 16.60 -1.56
C HIS A 72 5.90 15.78 -2.82
N THR A 73 4.98 16.20 -3.70
CA THR A 73 4.44 15.43 -4.84
C THR A 73 3.58 14.23 -4.43
N VAL A 74 2.93 13.60 -5.42
CA VAL A 74 2.11 12.39 -5.19
C VAL A 74 2.92 11.12 -4.88
N VAL A 75 4.24 11.14 -5.10
CA VAL A 75 5.14 10.01 -4.79
C VAL A 75 6.11 10.44 -3.71
N SER A 76 5.66 10.33 -2.47
CA SER A 76 6.40 10.73 -1.28
C SER A 76 6.03 9.88 -0.07
N GLU A 77 6.84 9.97 0.98
CA GLU A 77 6.58 9.30 2.25
C GLU A 77 5.29 9.85 2.89
N GLU A 78 5.13 11.17 2.88
CA GLU A 78 4.04 11.91 3.50
C GLU A 78 2.69 11.53 2.85
N VAL A 79 2.63 11.48 1.52
CA VAL A 79 1.43 11.03 0.81
C VAL A 79 1.13 9.56 1.10
N ALA A 80 2.15 8.69 1.19
CA ALA A 80 1.93 7.29 1.53
C ALA A 80 1.36 7.14 2.95
N LEU A 81 1.87 7.90 3.92
CA LEU A 81 1.38 7.92 5.30
C LEU A 81 -0.07 8.40 5.38
N GLU A 82 -0.38 9.54 4.76
CA GLU A 82 -1.75 10.08 4.75
C GLU A 82 -2.73 9.13 4.05
N MET A 83 -2.30 8.48 2.95
CA MET A 83 -3.12 7.46 2.28
C MET A 83 -3.42 6.27 3.21
N ALA A 84 -2.45 5.79 3.99
CA ALA A 84 -2.63 4.67 4.91
C ALA A 84 -3.57 5.06 6.07
N GLN A 85 -3.34 6.23 6.68
CA GLN A 85 -4.18 6.76 7.75
C GLN A 85 -5.63 6.95 7.29
N GLY A 86 -5.81 7.58 6.11
CA GLY A 86 -7.12 7.75 5.50
C GLY A 86 -7.85 6.43 5.25
N ALA A 87 -7.15 5.40 4.77
CA ALA A 87 -7.75 4.08 4.59
C ALA A 87 -8.20 3.46 5.92
N MET A 88 -7.38 3.54 6.97
CA MET A 88 -7.75 3.07 8.30
C MET A 88 -9.00 3.77 8.83
N GLU A 89 -9.04 5.10 8.75
CA GLU A 89 -10.16 5.90 9.25
C GLU A 89 -11.46 5.61 8.49
N LYS A 90 -11.40 5.55 7.16
CA LYS A 90 -12.58 5.34 6.32
C LYS A 90 -13.16 3.93 6.41
N LEU A 91 -12.31 2.93 6.61
CA LEU A 91 -12.71 1.52 6.63
C LEU A 91 -12.77 0.92 8.05
N GLY A 92 -12.36 1.68 9.07
CA GLY A 92 -12.39 1.23 10.46
C GLY A 92 -11.47 0.04 10.73
N THR A 93 -10.29 -0.01 10.09
CA THR A 93 -9.34 -1.13 10.23
C THR A 93 -8.25 -0.88 11.25
N THR A 94 -7.71 -1.95 11.86
CA THR A 94 -6.54 -1.87 12.75
C THR A 94 -5.28 -1.46 12.00
N TRP A 95 -5.13 -1.96 10.77
CA TRP A 95 -3.99 -1.71 9.91
C TRP A 95 -4.42 -1.19 8.53
N ALA A 96 -3.53 -0.49 7.84
CA ALA A 96 -3.64 -0.25 6.41
C ALA A 96 -2.28 -0.29 5.71
N ILE A 97 -2.30 -0.71 4.45
CA ILE A 97 -1.14 -0.64 3.55
C ILE A 97 -1.44 0.37 2.45
N ALA A 98 -0.57 1.37 2.27
CA ALA A 98 -0.65 2.31 1.17
C ALA A 98 0.51 2.13 0.18
N THR A 99 0.24 2.30 -1.11
CA THR A 99 1.27 2.29 -2.18
C THR A 99 1.11 3.49 -3.12
N THR A 100 2.20 4.23 -3.33
CA THR A 100 2.27 5.30 -4.35
C THR A 100 3.62 5.27 -5.06
N GLY A 101 3.67 5.61 -6.34
CA GLY A 101 4.90 5.43 -7.13
C GLY A 101 4.72 5.60 -8.62
N ILE A 102 5.86 5.69 -9.32
CA ILE A 102 5.92 5.76 -10.78
C ILE A 102 6.31 4.40 -11.32
N ALA A 103 5.33 3.63 -11.81
CA ALA A 103 5.62 2.33 -12.41
C ALA A 103 6.37 2.44 -13.75
N GLY A 104 6.23 3.56 -14.46
CA GLY A 104 6.76 3.75 -15.82
C GLY A 104 5.77 3.36 -16.93
N PRO A 105 6.16 3.52 -18.21
CA PRO A 105 7.46 4.01 -18.64
C PRO A 105 7.64 5.53 -18.43
N GLY A 106 8.87 5.94 -18.12
CA GLY A 106 9.31 7.32 -18.06
C GLY A 106 9.13 8.00 -16.70
N ASP A 107 9.95 9.03 -16.51
CA ASP A 107 9.91 9.88 -15.32
C ASP A 107 8.66 10.76 -15.32
N TYR A 108 8.15 11.08 -14.14
CA TYR A 108 6.97 11.92 -13.97
C TYR A 108 7.18 12.93 -12.86
N MET A 109 6.91 14.21 -13.15
CA MET A 109 7.12 15.32 -12.20
C MET A 109 8.55 15.36 -11.62
N GLY A 110 9.57 15.01 -12.43
CA GLY A 110 10.97 14.96 -11.99
C GLY A 110 11.33 13.74 -11.13
N ILE A 111 10.40 12.80 -10.96
CA ILE A 111 10.59 11.57 -10.20
C ILE A 111 10.90 10.43 -11.15
N ARG A 112 11.99 9.73 -10.88
CA ARG A 112 12.45 8.59 -11.68
C ARG A 112 11.40 7.48 -11.72
N GLU A 113 11.18 6.88 -12.89
CA GLU A 113 10.45 5.61 -12.94
C GLU A 113 11.09 4.55 -12.01
N GLY A 114 10.24 3.69 -11.44
CA GLY A 114 10.66 2.72 -10.45
C GLY A 114 10.69 3.26 -9.01
N THR A 115 10.51 4.57 -8.80
CA THR A 115 10.39 5.14 -7.45
C THR A 115 9.03 4.79 -6.86
N VAL A 116 9.04 4.15 -5.69
CA VAL A 116 7.83 3.72 -4.98
C VAL A 116 7.97 4.03 -3.49
N TRP A 117 6.88 4.53 -2.91
CA TRP A 117 6.68 4.62 -1.48
C TRP A 117 5.58 3.67 -1.02
N ILE A 118 5.84 3.00 0.10
CA ILE A 118 4.91 2.12 0.79
C ILE A 118 4.82 2.59 2.23
N ALA A 119 3.60 2.68 2.77
CA ALA A 119 3.37 2.89 4.19
C ALA A 119 2.51 1.74 4.73
N ILE A 120 2.86 1.25 5.92
CA ILE A 120 2.09 0.25 6.66
C ILE A 120 1.86 0.83 8.04
N CYS A 121 0.63 1.26 8.30
CA CYS A 121 0.26 1.89 9.57
C CYS A 121 -0.76 1.03 10.33
N GLY A 122 -0.69 1.11 11.66
CA GLY A 122 -1.57 0.49 12.64
C GLY A 122 -1.09 0.89 14.05
N PRO A 123 -1.05 -0.03 15.05
CA PRO A 123 -0.42 0.22 16.35
C PRO A 123 1.03 0.74 16.26
N THR A 124 1.74 0.38 15.19
CA THR A 124 2.99 1.02 14.77
C THR A 124 2.85 1.44 13.31
N CYS A 125 3.67 2.40 12.86
CA CYS A 125 3.75 2.71 11.44
C CYS A 125 5.19 2.65 10.92
N GLN A 126 5.34 2.08 9.74
CA GLN A 126 6.62 1.94 9.05
C GLN A 126 6.44 2.27 7.56
N THR A 127 7.41 2.99 7.02
CA THR A 127 7.49 3.40 5.61
C THR A 127 8.67 2.73 4.93
N LEU A 128 8.60 2.63 3.60
CA LEU A 128 9.67 2.08 2.76
C LEU A 128 9.71 2.82 1.43
N GLN A 129 10.89 3.31 1.08
CA GLN A 129 11.19 3.76 -0.28
C GLN A 129 11.85 2.63 -1.06
N LEU A 130 11.41 2.45 -2.31
CA LEU A 130 12.01 1.52 -3.26
C LEU A 130 12.42 2.27 -4.52
N THR A 131 13.52 1.81 -5.11
CA THR A 131 13.92 2.15 -6.48
C THR A 131 14.07 0.86 -7.25
N LEU A 132 13.13 0.59 -8.17
CA LEU A 132 13.01 -0.67 -8.87
C LEU A 132 13.27 -0.48 -10.37
N ASP A 133 14.18 -1.26 -10.94
CA ASP A 133 14.55 -1.18 -12.36
C ASP A 133 14.20 -2.48 -13.07
N SER A 134 12.91 -2.64 -13.41
CA SER A 134 12.37 -3.91 -13.94
C SER A 134 11.18 -3.72 -14.89
N GLY A 135 11.03 -2.52 -15.45
CA GLY A 135 9.89 -2.13 -16.27
C GLY A 135 8.57 -2.08 -15.48
N ARG A 136 7.50 -1.61 -16.13
CA ARG A 136 6.22 -1.30 -15.47
C ARG A 136 5.66 -2.43 -14.62
N ASP A 137 5.57 -3.63 -15.16
CA ASP A 137 5.01 -4.76 -14.43
C ASP A 137 5.94 -5.26 -13.33
N GLY A 138 7.26 -5.22 -13.55
CA GLY A 138 8.25 -5.56 -12.54
C GLY A 138 8.20 -4.63 -11.33
N VAL A 139 8.09 -3.32 -11.56
CA VAL A 139 7.95 -2.31 -10.49
C VAL A 139 6.69 -2.58 -9.67
N ARG A 140 5.55 -2.84 -10.33
CA ARG A 140 4.29 -3.15 -9.63
C ARG A 140 4.39 -4.42 -8.80
N GLN A 141 4.94 -5.50 -9.35
CA GLN A 141 5.11 -6.77 -8.63
C GLN A 141 6.12 -6.65 -7.48
N GLY A 142 7.20 -5.88 -7.67
CA GLY A 142 8.18 -5.59 -6.63
C GLY A 142 7.57 -4.80 -5.48
N ALA A 143 6.72 -3.80 -5.78
CA ALA A 143 5.99 -3.04 -4.77
C ALA A 143 5.02 -3.93 -3.97
N ILE A 144 4.22 -4.77 -4.63
CA ILE A 144 3.29 -5.71 -3.98
C ILE A 144 4.05 -6.67 -3.05
N SER A 145 5.12 -7.27 -3.56
CA SER A 145 5.92 -8.25 -2.81
C SER A 145 6.60 -7.60 -1.60
N SER A 146 7.13 -6.37 -1.76
CA SER A 146 7.79 -5.63 -0.70
C SER A 146 6.81 -5.17 0.39
N ALA A 147 5.61 -4.75 0.01
CA ALA A 147 4.54 -4.40 0.95
C ALA A 147 4.15 -5.60 1.81
N LEU A 148 3.85 -6.74 1.20
CA LEU A 148 3.46 -7.95 1.93
C LEU A 148 4.61 -8.51 2.78
N GLY A 149 5.83 -8.55 2.23
CA GLY A 149 7.00 -9.02 2.97
C GLY A 149 7.31 -8.15 4.18
N THR A 150 7.13 -6.84 4.07
CA THR A 150 7.35 -5.90 5.18
C THR A 150 6.26 -5.99 6.22
N PHE A 151 4.99 -6.08 5.81
CA PHE A 151 3.91 -6.23 6.77
C PHE A 151 4.00 -7.54 7.55
N ALA A 152 4.34 -8.65 6.88
CA ALA A 152 4.57 -9.93 7.56
C ALA A 152 5.68 -9.85 8.63
N ARG A 153 6.75 -9.07 8.37
CA ARG A 153 7.84 -8.80 9.33
C ARG A 153 7.36 -7.95 10.50
N ILE A 154 6.57 -6.91 10.26
CA ILE A 154 5.99 -6.05 11.32
C ILE A 154 5.12 -6.89 12.28
N LEU A 155 4.36 -7.85 11.75
CA LEU A 155 3.52 -8.73 12.56
C LEU A 155 4.29 -9.88 13.25
N SER A 156 5.62 -9.98 13.09
CA SER A 156 6.43 -11.05 13.71
C SER A 156 6.79 -10.78 15.15
#